data_AF-A0A7C6MEI8-F1
#
_entry.id   AF-A0A7C6MEI8-F1
#
_cell.length_a   1.000
_cell.length_b   1.000
_cell.length_c   1.000
_cell.angle_alpha   90.00
_cell.angle_beta   90.00
_cell.angle_gamma   90.00
#
_symmetry.space_group_name_H-M   'P 1'
#
loop_
_entity.id
_entity.type
_entity.pdbx_description
1 polymer ?
#
loop_
_entity_poly.entity_id
_entity_poly.type
_entity_poly.pdbx_seq_one_letter_code
_entity_poly.pdbx_strand_id
1 'polypeptide(L)' 'MSSTVKEKYHHGKTPAAWVSTIIATLGALIGTVGFFLNINWTLVWVGLGIMVASVIVGGVMVKMGYGQSLIEE' A
#
# COMPACT_ATOMS: atom_id res chain seq x y z
N MET A 1 14.61 37.23 13.27
CA MET A 1 15.14 35.89 12.96
C MET A 1 14.00 34.90 13.02
N SER A 2 13.40 34.56 11.87
CA SER A 2 12.39 33.49 11.80
C SER A 2 13.14 32.17 11.77
N SER A 3 12.98 31.33 12.80
CA SER A 3 13.54 29.99 12.82
C SER A 3 12.88 29.17 11.71
N THR A 4 13.59 28.96 10.61
CA THR A 4 13.21 28.02 9.57
C THR A 4 13.29 26.62 10.15
N VAL A 5 12.22 26.19 10.80
CA VAL A 5 11.96 24.77 11.08
C VAL A 5 11.97 24.11 9.71
N LYS A 6 12.99 23.30 9.40
CA LYS A 6 12.90 22.37 8.28
C LYS A 6 11.77 21.42 8.64
N GLU A 7 10.57 21.75 8.20
CA GLU A 7 9.43 20.85 8.24
C GLU A 7 9.86 19.61 7.47
N LYS A 8 10.14 18.51 8.19
CA LYS A 8 10.54 17.23 7.59
C LYS A 8 9.30 16.68 6.89
N TYR A 9 9.06 17.17 5.66
CA TYR A 9 8.04 16.60 4.78
C TYR A 9 8.46 15.18 4.46
N HIS A 10 7.87 14.22 5.16
CA HIS A 10 7.93 12.80 4.84
C HIS A 10 7.27 12.58 3.49
N HIS A 11 8.06 12.70 2.44
CA HIS A 11 7.62 12.36 1.10
C HIS A 11 7.43 10.85 1.09
N GLY A 12 6.18 10.40 1.09
CA GLY A 12 5.78 9.00 0.94
C GLY A 12 6.14 8.38 -0.42
N LYS A 13 7.25 8.82 -1.04
CA LYS A 13 7.81 8.32 -2.30
C LYS A 13 8.62 7.03 -2.11
N THR A 14 8.52 6.37 -0.96
CA THR A 14 9.23 5.11 -0.77
C THR A 14 8.63 4.06 -1.72
N PRO A 15 9.48 3.25 -2.40
CA PRO A 15 8.97 2.21 -3.30
C PRO A 15 8.02 1.25 -2.60
N ALA A 16 8.26 0.95 -1.31
CA ALA A 16 7.37 0.12 -0.51
C ALA A 16 5.96 0.71 -0.41
N ALA A 17 5.82 2.01 -0.15
CA ALA A 17 4.52 2.66 0.02
C ALA A 17 3.72 2.71 -1.29
N TRP A 18 4.37 3.04 -2.41
CA TRP A 18 3.66 3.13 -3.69
C TRP A 18 3.25 1.75 -4.22
N VAL A 19 4.13 0.75 -4.10
CA VAL A 19 3.83 -0.63 -4.55
C VAL A 19 2.72 -1.26 -3.72
N SER A 20 2.76 -1.14 -2.39
CA SER A 20 1.67 -1.67 -1.54
C SER A 20 0.33 -1.01 -1.88
N THR A 21 0.33 0.31 -2.14
CA THR A 21 -0.87 1.06 -2.50
C THR A 21 -1.45 0.62 -3.84
N ILE A 22 -0.61 0.40 -4.86
CA ILE A 22 -1.08 -0.11 -6.17
C ILE A 22 -1.74 -1.47 -6.00
N ILE A 23 -1.09 -2.40 -5.28
CA ILE A 23 -1.62 -3.76 -5.12
C ILE A 23 -2.95 -3.73 -4.34
N ALA A 24 -3.03 -2.95 -3.27
CA ALA A 24 -4.26 -2.76 -2.52
C ALA A 24 -5.37 -2.16 -3.40
N THR A 25 -5.04 -1.15 -4.21
CA THR A 25 -6.00 -0.53 -5.13
C THR A 25 -6.53 -1.54 -6.15
N LEU A 26 -5.65 -2.36 -6.74
CA LEU A 26 -6.07 -3.42 -7.67
C LEU A 26 -6.97 -4.46 -7.01
N GLY A 27 -6.64 -4.90 -5.79
CA GLY A 27 -7.47 -5.83 -5.03
C GLY A 27 -8.85 -5.26 -4.72
N ALA A 28 -8.91 -4.00 -4.29
CA ALA A 28 -10.16 -3.29 -4.03
C ALA A 28 -11.00 -3.11 -5.31
N LEU A 29 -10.38 -2.77 -6.44
CA LEU A 29 -11.08 -2.64 -7.73
C LEU A 29 -11.67 -3.98 -8.18
N ILE A 30 -10.90 -5.07 -8.12
CA ILE A 30 -11.37 -6.41 -8.50
C ILE A 30 -12.50 -6.88 -7.58
N GLY A 31 -12.37 -6.67 -6.26
CA GLY A 31 -13.42 -6.99 -5.30
C GLY A 31 -14.68 -6.17 -5.53
N THR A 32 -14.54 -4.88 -5.85
CA THR A 32 -15.66 -4.00 -6.19
C THR A 32 -16.37 -4.49 -7.46
N VAL A 33 -15.65 -4.77 -8.54
CA VAL A 33 -16.24 -5.32 -9.78
C VAL A 33 -16.97 -6.64 -9.50
N GLY A 34 -16.38 -7.53 -8.71
CA GLY A 34 -17.03 -8.78 -8.29
C GLY A 34 -18.35 -8.56 -7.56
N PHE A 35 -18.44 -7.53 -6.71
CA PHE A 35 -19.67 -7.16 -6.02
C PHE A 35 -20.77 -6.68 -6.96
N PHE A 36 -20.43 -5.86 -7.96
CA PHE A 36 -21.40 -5.32 -8.93
C PHE A 36 -21.91 -6.36 -9.95
N LEU A 37 -21.15 -7.42 -10.20
CA LEU A 37 -21.52 -8.50 -11.14
C LEU A 37 -22.39 -9.59 -10.49
N ASN A 38 -23.51 -9.20 -9.86
CA ASN A 38 -24.41 -10.12 -9.15
C ASN A 38 -23.69 -10.92 -8.04
N ILE A 39 -22.88 -10.24 -7.22
CA ILE A 39 -22.06 -10.85 -6.16
C ILE A 39 -21.34 -12.11 -6.66
N ASN A 40 -20.43 -11.92 -7.62
CA ASN A 40 -19.53 -12.97 -8.05
C ASN A 40 -18.53 -13.26 -6.93
N TRP A 41 -18.87 -14.23 -6.09
CA TRP A 41 -18.04 -14.62 -4.94
C TRP A 41 -16.60 -14.96 -5.30
N THR A 42 -16.36 -15.58 -6.46
CA THR A 42 -15.01 -15.91 -6.94
C THR A 42 -14.15 -14.65 -7.08
N LEU A 43 -14.67 -13.61 -7.73
CA LEU A 43 -13.95 -12.34 -7.90
C LEU A 43 -13.75 -11.60 -6.57
N VAL A 44 -14.71 -11.68 -5.65
CA VAL A 44 -14.60 -11.11 -4.31
C VAL A 44 -13.46 -11.76 -3.53
N TRP A 45 -13.34 -13.09 -3.56
CA TRP A 45 -12.24 -13.81 -2.93
C TRP A 45 -10.88 -13.53 -3.58
N VAL A 46 -10.84 -13.39 -4.90
CA VAL A 46 -9.62 -12.98 -5.61
C VAL A 46 -9.20 -11.58 -5.19
N GLY A 47 -10.13 -10.62 -5.15
CA GLY A 47 -9.86 -9.26 -4.67
C GLY A 47 -9.35 -9.23 -3.23
N LEU A 48 -9.96 -10.03 -2.34
CA LEU A 48 -9.51 -10.19 -0.96
C LEU A 48 -8.10 -10.80 -0.88
N GLY A 49 -7.80 -11.81 -1.69
CA GLY A 49 -6.48 -12.41 -1.77
C GLY A 49 -5.40 -11.41 -2.20
N ILE A 50 -5.73 -10.54 -3.17
CA ILE A 50 -4.82 -9.47 -3.62
C ILE A 50 -4.63 -8.42 -2.53
N MET A 51 -5.68 -8.07 -1.77
CA MET A 51 -5.56 -7.18 -0.61
C MET A 51 -4.61 -7.77 0.44
N VAL A 52 -4.70 -9.06 0.75
CA VAL A 52 -3.76 -9.73 1.67
C VAL A 52 -2.33 -9.71 1.09
N ALA A 53 -2.17 -9.97 -0.21
CA ALA A 53 -0.88 -9.89 -0.88
C ALA A 53 -0.24 -8.49 -0.77
N SER A 54 -1.04 -7.41 -0.80
CA SER A 54 -0.53 -6.04 -0.65
C SER A 54 0.20 -5.82 0.68
N VAL A 55 -0.33 -6.39 1.77
CA VAL A 55 0.26 -6.30 3.11
C VAL A 55 1.55 -7.11 3.18
N ILE A 56 1.55 -8.30 2.58
CA ILE A 56 2.73 -9.17 2.54
C ILE A 56 3.86 -8.48 1.76
N VAL A 57 3.57 -7.99 0.55
CA VAL A 57 4.57 -7.31 -0.29
C VAL A 57 5.08 -6.05 0.39
N GLY A 58 4.21 -5.21 0.96
CA GLY A 58 4.63 -4.03 1.72
C GLY A 58 5.56 -4.39 2.88
N GLY A 59 5.21 -5.40 3.68
CA GLY A 59 6.04 -5.88 4.78
C GLY A 59 7.39 -6.43 4.33
N VAL A 60 7.43 -7.17 3.23
CA VAL A 60 8.68 -7.68 2.63
C VAL A 60 9.56 -6.53 2.15
N MET A 61 9.00 -5.54 1.45
CA MET A 61 9.75 -4.39 0.95
C MET A 61 10.32 -3.53 2.10
N VAL A 62 9.58 -3.38 3.20
CA VAL A 62 10.09 -2.71 4.40
C VAL A 62 11.29 -3.48 4.98
N LYS A 63 11.21 -4.81 5.07
CA LYS A 63 12.33 -5.66 5.56
C LYS A 63 13.55 -5.61 4.64
N MET A 64 13.34 -5.41 3.34
CA MET A 64 14.41 -5.24 2.36
C MET A 64 15.04 -3.83 2.38
N GLY A 65 14.57 -2.91 3.23
CA GLY A 65 15.08 -1.55 3.33
C GLY A 65 14.48 -0.56 2.32
N TYR A 66 13.45 -0.96 1.55
CA TYR A 66 12.69 -0.06 0.67
C TYR A 66 11.57 0.69 1.40
N GLY A 67 11.37 0.39 2.68
CA GLY A 67 10.48 1.11 3.58
C GLY A 67 11.07 2.42 4.07
N GLN A 68 10.26 3.23 4.76
CA GLN A 68 10.79 4.42 5.41
C GLN A 68 11.66 4.02 6.60
N SER A 69 12.87 4.60 6.70
CA SER A 69 13.73 4.41 7.86
C SER A 69 13.11 5.09 9.08
N LEU A 70 12.86 4.31 10.14
CA LEU A 70 12.43 4.83 11.45
C LEU A 70 13.61 5.36 12.29
N ILE A 71 14.84 5.26 11.78
CA ILE A 71 16.05 5.74 12.44
C ILE A 71 16.17 7.23 12.14
N GLU A 72 15.60 8.03 13.02
CA GLU A 72 15.98 9.42 13.25
C GLU A 72 17.14 9.41 14.24
N GLU A 73 18.38 9.46 13.74
CA GLU A 73 19.53 10.06 14.41
C GLU A 73 20.03 11.23 13.55
#